data_AF-A0AAV2NFT9-F1
#
_entry.id   AF-A0AAV2NFT9-F1
#
_cell.length_a   1.000
_cell.length_b   1.000
_cell.length_c   1.000
_cell.angle_alpha   90.00
_cell.angle_beta   90.00
_cell.angle_gamma   90.00
#
_symmetry.space_group_name_H-M   'P 1'
#
loop_
_entity.id
_entity.type
_entity.pdbx_description
1 polymer ?
#
loop_
_entity_poly.entity_id
_entity_poly.type
_entity_poly.pdbx_seq_one_letter_code
_entity_poly.pdbx_strand_id
1 'polypeptide(L)'
;MGPFQRFFRFHYDRGLPANRVTKRTLLSEVASLFDPLGLLGPLTVVAKIILQETWQAQIGWDESLLQDVYERWSNLRQQLWRLNELQILR
;
A
#
# COMPACT_ATOMS: atom_id res chain seq x y z
N MET A 1 31.72 -5.73 14.98
CA MET A 1 30.58 -4.92 15.46
C MET A 1 30.14 -4.02 14.32
N GLY A 2 29.07 -4.37 13.61
CA GLY A 2 28.53 -3.54 12.53
C GLY A 2 27.83 -2.30 13.10
N PRO A 3 27.75 -1.18 12.36
CA PRO A 3 27.15 0.03 12.89
C PRO A 3 25.68 -0.21 13.23
N PHE A 4 25.27 0.22 14.42
CA PHE A 4 23.88 0.25 14.81
C PHE A 4 23.07 0.97 13.73
N GLN A 5 22.04 0.31 13.19
CA GLN A 5 21.15 0.91 12.20
C GLN A 5 20.33 2.01 12.89
N ARG A 6 20.83 3.25 12.84
CA ARG A 6 20.30 4.43 13.56
C ARG A 6 18.98 4.97 13.02
N PHE A 7 18.52 4.46 11.88
CA PHE A 7 17.34 4.97 11.19
C PHE A 7 16.38 3.84 10.86
N PHE A 8 15.09 4.07 11.10
CA PHE A 8 14.04 3.32 10.47
C PHE A 8 13.76 3.93 9.09
N ARG A 9 13.74 3.08 8.06
CA ARG A 9 13.34 3.44 6.71
C ARG A 9 12.17 2.56 6.32
N PHE A 10 11.06 3.19 5.95
CA PHE A 10 9.99 2.50 5.27
C PHE A 10 10.37 2.26 3.82
N HIS A 11 10.07 1.07 3.31
CA HIS A 11 10.31 0.72 1.92
C HIS A 11 9.04 0.15 1.32
N TYR A 12 8.44 0.92 0.43
CA TYR A 12 7.31 0.52 -0.40
C TYR A 12 7.73 0.50 -1.86
N ASP A 13 7.82 -0.68 -2.43
CA ASP A 13 8.04 -0.81 -3.86
C ASP A 13 6.73 -0.58 -4.61
N ARG A 14 6.73 0.40 -5.52
CA ARG A 14 5.64 0.51 -6.49
C ARG A 14 5.80 -0.67 -7.44
N GLY A 15 5.08 -1.75 -7.17
CA GLY A 15 4.93 -2.84 -8.13
C GLY A 15 4.64 -2.25 -9.52
N LEU A 16 5.27 -2.82 -10.55
CA LEU A 16 5.19 -2.36 -11.95
C LEU A 16 3.78 -1.86 -12.27
N PRO A 17 3.61 -0.76 -13.04
CA PRO A 17 2.30 -0.29 -13.43
C PRO A 17 1.65 -1.38 -14.28
N ALA A 18 0.90 -2.27 -13.64
CA ALA A 18 -0.06 -3.07 -14.35
C ALA A 18 -1.04 -2.03 -14.89
N ASN A 19 -1.16 -1.91 -16.21
CA ASN A 19 -2.21 -1.13 -16.87
C ASN A 19 -3.63 -1.52 -16.39
N ARG A 20 -3.73 -2.54 -15.53
CA ARG A 20 -4.92 -3.01 -14.83
C ARG A 20 -4.57 -3.39 -13.39
N VAL A 21 -5.10 -2.66 -12.42
CA VAL A 21 -5.12 -3.09 -11.01
C VAL A 21 -6.34 -3.99 -10.82
N THR A 22 -6.14 -5.15 -10.22
CA THR A 22 -7.20 -6.09 -9.85
C THR A 22 -7.32 -6.22 -8.34
N LYS A 23 -8.41 -6.83 -7.87
CA LYS A 23 -8.58 -7.17 -6.46
C LYS A 23 -7.44 -8.03 -5.92
N ARG A 24 -6.93 -8.98 -6.72
CA ARG A 24 -5.78 -9.83 -6.34
C ARG A 24 -4.50 -9.01 -6.16
N THR A 25 -4.19 -8.12 -7.10
CA THR A 25 -2.98 -7.29 -7.00
C THR A 25 -3.10 -6.30 -5.84
N LEU A 26 -4.28 -5.70 -5.66
CA LEU A 26 -4.57 -4.82 -4.52
C LEU A 26 -4.33 -5.54 -3.19
N LEU A 27 -4.92 -6.72 -2.99
CA LEU A 27 -4.72 -7.50 -1.77
C LEU A 27 -3.23 -7.80 -1.51
N SER A 28 -2.51 -8.21 -2.54
CA SER A 28 -1.07 -8.51 -2.45
C SER A 28 -0.27 -7.28 -1.99
N GLU A 29 -0.55 -6.12 -2.58
CA GLU A 29 0.10 -4.86 -2.19
C GLU A 29 -0.30 -4.39 -0.79
N VAL A 30 -1.57 -4.52 -0.39
CA VAL A 30 -1.99 -4.17 0.98
C VAL A 30 -1.31 -5.08 2.01
N ALA A 31 -1.14 -6.36 1.69
CA ALA A 31 -0.45 -7.32 2.56
C ALA A 31 1.05 -7.02 2.69
N SER A 32 1.67 -6.35 1.71
CA SER A 32 3.10 -6.00 1.77
C SER A 32 3.40 -4.76 2.61
N LEU A 33 2.39 -4.01 3.09
CA LEU A 33 2.53 -2.85 3.97
C LEU A 33 2.95 -3.22 5.41
N PHE A 34 3.84 -4.19 5.57
CA PHE A 34 4.35 -4.62 6.87
C PHE A 34 4.95 -3.45 7.64
N ASP A 35 4.39 -3.18 8.82
CA ASP A 35 4.74 -2.04 9.65
C ASP A 35 5.13 -2.51 11.07
N PRO A 36 6.42 -2.87 11.28
CA PRO A 36 6.87 -3.41 12.56
C PRO A 36 6.85 -2.37 13.69
N LEU A 37 6.73 -1.08 13.38
CA LEU A 37 6.74 0.00 14.37
C LEU A 37 5.37 0.68 14.56
N GLY A 38 4.36 0.31 13.78
CA GLY A 38 3.00 0.87 13.86
C GLY A 38 2.88 2.32 13.34
N LEU A 39 3.89 2.85 12.66
CA LEU A 39 3.95 4.24 12.20
C LEU A 39 3.00 4.53 11.02
N LEU A 40 2.57 3.49 10.31
CA LEU A 40 1.73 3.55 9.11
C LEU A 40 0.28 3.18 9.39
N GLY A 41 -0.08 2.96 10.66
CA GLY A 41 -1.41 2.52 11.08
C GLY A 41 -2.56 3.19 10.32
N PRO A 42 -2.63 4.54 10.24
CA PRO A 42 -3.68 5.23 9.49
C PRO A 42 -3.71 4.85 8.00
N LEU A 43 -2.56 4.76 7.33
CA LEU A 43 -2.48 4.43 5.90
C LEU A 43 -2.82 2.96 5.65
N THR A 44 -2.39 2.05 6.52
CA THR A 44 -2.76 0.63 6.45
C THR A 44 -4.27 0.44 6.65
N VAL A 45 -4.91 1.23 7.52
CA VAL A 45 -6.37 1.22 7.69
C VAL A 45 -7.06 1.68 6.40
N VAL A 46 -6.63 2.80 5.81
CA VAL A 46 -7.19 3.29 4.54
C VAL A 46 -7.01 2.25 3.42
N ALA A 47 -5.84 1.61 3.33
CA ALA A 47 -5.58 0.54 2.36
C ALA A 47 -6.57 -0.63 2.52
N LYS A 48 -6.85 -1.04 3.76
CA LYS A 48 -7.81 -2.11 4.07
C LYS A 48 -9.25 -1.72 3.77
N ILE A 49 -9.63 -0.46 3.99
CA ILE A 49 -10.96 0.05 3.63
C ILE A 49 -11.16 -0.02 2.11
N ILE A 50 -10.19 0.46 1.33
CA ILE A 50 -10.24 0.37 -0.14
C ILE A 50 -10.35 -1.09 -0.60
N LEU A 51 -9.57 -1.99 0.01
CA LEU A 51 -9.70 -3.42 -0.25
C LEU A 51 -11.11 -3.94 0.06
N GLN A 52 -11.69 -3.57 1.21
CA GLN A 52 -13.05 -3.95 1.62
C GLN A 52 -14.11 -3.54 0.59
N GLU A 53 -13.99 -2.36 -0.01
CA GLU A 53 -14.94 -1.87 -1.02
C GLU A 53 -14.97 -2.78 -2.26
N THR A 54 -13.83 -3.37 -2.66
CA THR A 54 -13.81 -4.35 -3.76
C THR A 54 -14.58 -5.63 -3.43
N TRP A 55 -14.72 -5.97 -2.15
CA TRP A 55 -15.56 -7.09 -1.70
C TRP A 55 -17.04 -6.73 -1.73
N GLN A 56 -17.39 -5.52 -1.27
CA GLN A 56 -18.77 -5.03 -1.28
C GLN A 56 -19.30 -4.86 -2.70
N ALA A 57 -18.46 -4.38 -3.62
CA ALA A 57 -18.78 -4.25 -5.04
C ALA A 57 -18.73 -5.58 -5.82
N GLN A 58 -18.47 -6.71 -5.15
CA GLN A 58 -18.41 -8.05 -5.75
C GLN A 58 -17.44 -8.18 -6.94
N ILE A 59 -16.38 -7.35 -6.98
CA ILE A 59 -15.37 -7.37 -8.04
C ILE A 59 -14.64 -8.72 -8.03
N GLY A 60 -14.51 -9.33 -9.20
CA GLY A 60 -13.76 -10.57 -9.39
C GLY A 60 -12.26 -10.42 -9.07
N TRP A 61 -11.59 -11.53 -8.77
CA TRP A 61 -10.17 -11.53 -8.40
C TRP A 61 -9.24 -10.90 -9.44
N ASP A 62 -9.50 -11.18 -10.72
CA ASP A 62 -8.69 -10.74 -11.86
C ASP A 62 -9.41 -9.67 -12.70
N GLU A 63 -10.55 -9.17 -12.22
CA GLU A 63 -11.30 -8.07 -12.81
C GLU A 63 -10.65 -6.72 -12.45
N SER A 64 -10.76 -5.74 -13.35
CA SER A 64 -10.31 -4.38 -13.10
C SER A 64 -11.07 -3.76 -11.91
N LEU A 65 -10.39 -2.94 -11.12
CA LEU A 65 -11.07 -2.10 -10.14
C LEU A 65 -12.02 -1.11 -10.84
N LEU A 66 -13.12 -0.76 -10.16
CA LEU A 66 -13.94 0.39 -10.52
C LEU A 66 -13.10 1.67 -10.47
N GLN A 67 -13.36 2.61 -11.36
CA GLN A 67 -12.57 3.84 -11.55
C GLN A 67 -12.35 4.58 -10.22
N ASP A 68 -13.40 4.76 -9.44
CA ASP A 68 -13.39 5.52 -8.18
C ASP A 68 -12.56 4.81 -7.08
N VAL A 69 -12.53 3.48 -7.10
CA VAL A 69 -11.68 2.67 -6.19
C VAL A 69 -10.23 2.73 -6.65
N TYR A 70 -10.01 2.64 -7.96
CA TYR A 70 -8.68 2.75 -8.56
C TYR A 70 -8.04 4.12 -8.28
N GLU A 71 -8.77 5.22 -8.42
CA GLU A 71 -8.25 6.57 -8.16
C GLU A 71 -7.84 6.76 -6.70
N ARG A 72 -8.67 6.30 -5.76
CA ARG A 72 -8.35 6.35 -4.33
C ARG A 72 -7.16 5.47 -3.98
N TRP A 73 -7.08 4.27 -4.56
CA TRP A 73 -5.91 3.40 -4.41
C TRP A 73 -4.66 4.07 -4.97
N SER A 74 -4.72 4.62 -6.17
CA SER A 74 -3.60 5.31 -6.84
C SER A 74 -3.09 6.50 -6.02
N ASN A 75 -3.99 7.29 -5.43
CA ASN A 75 -3.64 8.37 -4.53
C ASN A 75 -2.90 7.85 -3.28
N LEU A 76 -3.41 6.79 -2.64
CA LEU A 76 -2.77 6.19 -1.49
C LEU A 76 -1.39 5.60 -1.83
N ARG A 77 -1.25 4.90 -2.98
CA ARG A 77 0.05 4.40 -3.46
C ARG A 77 1.05 5.53 -3.64
N GLN A 78 0.60 6.68 -4.14
CA GLN A 78 1.46 7.86 -4.31
C GLN A 78 1.88 8.46 -2.96
N GLN A 79 1.02 8.44 -1.95
CA GLN A 79 1.38 8.83 -0.58
C GLN A 79 2.41 7.86 0.02
N LEU A 80 2.16 6.55 -0.07
CA LEU A 80 3.07 5.50 0.42
C LEU A 80 4.44 5.59 -0.24
N TRP A 81 4.51 5.83 -1.55
CA TRP A 81 5.79 6.01 -2.24
C TRP A 81 6.58 7.22 -1.73
N ARG A 82 5.91 8.33 -1.40
CA ARG A 82 6.60 9.51 -0.82
C ARG A 82 7.20 9.20 0.55
N LEU A 83 6.66 8.24 1.30
CA LEU A 83 7.23 7.82 2.57
C LEU A 83 8.57 7.10 2.44
N ASN A 84 8.92 6.60 1.25
CA ASN A 84 10.25 6.01 1.01
C ASN A 84 11.37 7.04 1.21
N GLU A 85 11.06 8.33 1.08
CA GLU A 85 11.99 9.44 1.29
C GLU A 85 12.12 9.79 2.79
N LEU A 86 11.23 9.28 3.66
CA LEU A 86 11.28 9.55 5.08
C LEU A 86 12.30 8.65 5.78
N GLN A 87 13.16 9.29 6.57
CA GLN A 87 14.07 8.63 7.50
C GLN A 87 13.76 9.12 8.89
N ILE A 88 13.39 8.20 9.78
CA ILE A 88 13.08 8.52 11.16
C ILE A 88 14.26 8.06 12.02
N LEU A 89 14.81 8.99 12.80
CA LEU A 89 15.82 8.67 13.80
C LEU A 89 15.18 7.79 14.87
N ARG A 90 15.86 6.70 15.22
CA ARG A 90 15.37 5.72 16.19
C ARG A 90 15.75 6.07 17.61
#